data_AF-A0A6I2GHV8-F1
#
_entry.id   AF-A0A6I2GHV8-F1
#
_cell.length_a   1.000
_cell.length_b   1.000
_cell.length_c   1.000
_cell.angle_alpha   90.00
_cell.angle_beta   90.00
_cell.angle_gamma   90.00
#
_symmetry.space_group_name_H-M   'P 1'
#
loop_
_entity.id
_entity.type
_entity.pdbx_description
1 polymer ?
#
loop_
_entity_poly.entity_id
_entity_poly.type
_entity_poly.pdbx_seq_one_letter_code
_entity_poly.pdbx_strand_id
1 'polypeptide(L)'
;MTVDSVPMRADGVLFLTEDGAAEWVSERTAAVATIGITVGGGCLIHVDAAAPGEPLRWTVPPGSDGSELARAVGDSGLVGVLAQARRDGTTRHRILAAHSLNEPWVRFAEVEALARWAMRPLHRGALAIDRAVAAHAVGYLGDARAWFTRAEHTLIDLGARYLDGELPDTAADLVYNALLVAAEAGIDGEFPDLSPDRPSHAQISDTAVLEVITRWDRTGTAASAAGAIWTLGGDENTDPDRDVGFIDIRAVPPRIIAWSGSDQPELLIEYDSGADTFAVTAWIADDVDPRCREVRQLIAYAARRADGALVATAPVRLQGRSLVAGLPAASGAIGELIFGILDAATDIDELRTDQVGRCLTEVDRTMIDAWGRARAATAALYTVSAMAGETALYKAQSEHRSRMRIVRSLVSTARARLERELAQLESIPTDPESDAAHMDAADRRALITLLRARDIALARYVRSLRHGEVAEPALAELIPPQPDE
;
A
#
# COMPACT_ATOMS: atom_id res chain seq x y z
N MET A 1 10.09 36.89 -7.20
CA MET A 1 10.95 36.17 -6.22
C MET A 1 10.16 35.98 -4.95
N THR A 2 9.30 34.97 -4.95
CA THR A 2 8.69 34.43 -3.74
C THR A 2 9.72 33.50 -3.12
N VAL A 3 10.02 33.72 -1.85
CA VAL A 3 10.92 32.86 -1.06
C VAL A 3 10.25 31.50 -0.98
N ASP A 4 10.83 30.52 -1.67
CA ASP A 4 10.56 29.11 -1.41
C ASP A 4 10.94 28.85 0.04
N SER A 5 9.94 28.77 0.91
CA SER A 5 10.11 28.27 2.26
C SER A 5 10.60 26.84 2.14
N VAL A 6 11.86 26.60 2.49
CA VAL A 6 12.40 25.27 2.77
C VAL A 6 11.35 24.53 3.60
N PRO A 7 10.87 23.34 3.19
CA PRO A 7 9.88 22.63 3.98
C PRO A 7 10.49 22.39 5.36
N MET A 8 9.92 23.02 6.39
CA MET A 8 10.25 22.71 7.78
C MET A 8 10.07 21.21 7.93
N ARG A 9 11.18 20.50 8.14
CA ARG A 9 11.14 19.11 8.59
C ARG A 9 10.36 19.11 9.90
N ALA A 10 9.19 18.48 9.92
CA ALA A 10 8.40 18.36 11.14
C ALA A 10 9.21 17.57 12.15
N ASP A 11 9.34 18.09 13.37
CA ASP A 11 10.01 17.38 14.44
C ASP A 11 9.17 16.14 14.85
N GLY A 12 9.77 15.27 15.66
CA GLY A 12 9.08 14.16 16.28
C GLY A 12 9.52 13.97 17.73
N VAL A 13 8.74 13.19 18.46
CA VAL A 13 8.96 12.95 19.89
C VAL A 13 9.60 11.59 20.07
N LEU A 14 10.80 11.57 20.66
CA LEU A 14 11.47 10.38 21.16
C LEU A 14 11.11 10.16 22.64
N PHE A 15 10.69 8.95 22.99
CA PHE A 15 10.44 8.51 24.36
C PHE A 15 10.90 7.06 24.55
N LEU A 16 11.00 6.63 25.82
CA LEU A 16 11.19 5.22 26.14
C LEU A 16 9.88 4.63 26.66
N THR A 17 9.57 3.43 26.19
CA THR A 17 8.47 2.60 26.70
C THR A 17 8.89 1.92 28.02
N GLU A 18 7.92 1.37 28.75
CA GLU A 18 8.15 0.74 30.05
C GLU A 18 9.08 -0.49 29.97
N ASP A 19 9.05 -1.19 28.83
CA ASP A 19 9.94 -2.33 28.54
C ASP A 19 11.36 -1.90 28.12
N GLY A 20 11.62 -0.59 28.00
CA GLY A 20 12.92 -0.01 27.67
C GLY A 20 13.20 0.09 26.17
N ALA A 21 12.21 -0.13 25.30
CA ALA A 21 12.32 0.20 23.89
C ALA A 21 12.36 1.74 23.71
N ALA A 22 13.05 2.18 22.66
CA ALA A 22 13.07 3.60 22.30
C ALA A 22 12.19 3.81 21.07
N GLU A 23 11.23 4.71 21.18
CA GLU A 23 10.27 5.01 20.11
C GLU A 23 10.34 6.48 19.74
N TRP A 24 10.36 6.75 18.44
CA TRP A 24 10.20 8.09 17.91
C TRP A 24 8.98 8.14 17.00
N VAL A 25 8.16 9.16 17.19
CA VAL A 25 6.94 9.37 16.41
C VAL A 25 6.93 10.79 15.86
N SER A 26 6.73 10.92 14.55
CA SER A 26 6.54 12.18 13.86
C SER A 26 5.11 12.71 14.09
N GLU A 27 4.93 14.02 14.02
CA GLU A 27 3.58 14.64 13.95
C GLU A 27 2.86 14.33 12.62
N ARG A 28 3.56 13.73 11.66
CA ARG A 28 3.03 13.39 10.33
C ARG A 28 2.30 12.07 10.35
N THR A 29 1.33 11.95 9.45
CA THR A 29 0.67 10.69 9.13
C THR A 29 0.94 10.31 7.67
N ALA A 30 0.70 9.05 7.33
CA ALA A 30 0.77 8.60 5.94
C ALA A 30 -0.26 9.39 5.10
N ALA A 31 0.00 9.57 3.81
CA ALA A 31 -0.97 10.03 2.83
C ALA A 31 -1.61 8.85 2.08
N VAL A 32 -0.82 7.79 1.80
CA VAL A 32 -1.32 6.60 1.10
C VAL A 32 -1.50 5.49 2.11
N ALA A 33 -0.42 4.82 2.46
CA ALA A 33 -0.46 3.69 3.38
C ALA A 33 0.88 3.56 4.11
N THR A 34 0.83 3.07 5.34
CA THR A 34 2.02 2.85 6.15
C THR A 34 2.70 1.55 5.73
N ILE A 35 4.02 1.58 5.59
CA ILE A 35 4.88 0.42 5.39
C ILE A 35 5.85 0.30 6.55
N GLY A 36 5.91 -0.87 7.17
CA GLY A 36 6.93 -1.21 8.16
C GLY A 36 8.09 -1.95 7.51
N ILE A 37 9.31 -1.46 7.70
CA ILE A 37 10.56 -2.11 7.28
C ILE A 37 11.39 -2.45 8.51
N THR A 38 11.86 -3.69 8.58
CA THR A 38 12.78 -4.11 9.63
C THR A 38 14.19 -3.72 9.25
N VAL A 39 14.86 -3.04 10.17
CA VAL A 39 16.27 -2.69 10.13
C VAL A 39 17.00 -3.59 11.13
N GLY A 40 18.31 -3.80 10.94
CA GLY A 40 19.09 -4.75 11.73
C GLY A 40 18.94 -4.55 13.25
N GLY A 41 19.16 -5.62 14.03
CA GLY A 41 18.99 -5.58 15.49
C GLY A 41 17.53 -5.44 15.94
N GLY A 42 16.57 -5.81 15.08
CA GLY A 42 15.14 -5.79 15.38
C GLY A 42 14.50 -4.39 15.38
N CYS A 43 15.20 -3.38 14.86
CA CYS A 43 14.64 -2.04 14.74
C CYS A 43 13.54 -2.04 13.68
N LEU A 44 12.49 -1.25 13.87
CA LEU A 44 11.38 -1.14 12.93
C LEU A 44 11.23 0.32 12.52
N ILE A 45 11.16 0.60 11.22
CA ILE A 45 10.86 1.94 10.69
C ILE A 45 9.55 1.87 9.94
N HIS A 46 8.66 2.82 10.19
CA HIS A 46 7.44 2.99 9.43
C HIS A 46 7.51 4.24 8.57
N VAL A 47 7.14 4.10 7.30
CA VAL A 47 7.13 5.17 6.31
C VAL A 47 5.81 5.22 5.56
N ASP A 48 5.55 6.31 4.86
CA ASP A 48 4.45 6.40 3.90
C ASP A 48 4.87 5.81 2.55
N ALA A 49 4.05 4.96 1.93
CA ALA A 49 4.27 4.43 0.59
C ALA A 49 4.44 5.53 -0.49
N ALA A 50 3.88 6.73 -0.27
CA ALA A 50 4.08 7.87 -1.16
C ALA A 50 5.34 8.71 -0.87
N ALA A 51 5.92 8.58 0.33
CA ALA A 51 7.11 9.31 0.75
C ALA A 51 8.05 8.39 1.56
N PRO A 52 8.61 7.35 0.92
CA PRO A 52 9.35 6.28 1.60
C PRO A 52 10.62 6.77 2.29
N GLY A 53 11.20 7.89 1.87
CA GLY A 53 12.38 8.48 2.51
C GLY A 53 12.10 9.24 3.80
N GLU A 54 10.84 9.33 4.23
CA GLU A 54 10.43 10.13 5.36
C GLU A 54 9.78 9.27 6.46
N PRO A 55 10.54 8.82 7.47
CA PRO A 55 10.02 8.08 8.61
C PRO A 55 8.84 8.79 9.29
N LEU A 56 7.75 8.04 9.50
CA LEU A 56 6.59 8.43 10.30
C LEU A 56 6.79 8.04 11.77
N ARG A 57 7.36 6.85 12.00
CA ARG A 57 7.80 6.39 13.33
C ARG A 57 8.93 5.39 13.20
N TRP A 58 9.69 5.19 14.26
CA TRP A 58 10.60 4.05 14.38
C TRP A 58 10.70 3.57 15.83
N THR A 59 11.04 2.30 15.99
CA THR A 59 11.21 1.63 17.27
C THR A 59 12.57 0.92 17.30
N VAL A 60 13.32 1.10 18.38
CA VAL A 60 14.56 0.38 18.68
C VAL A 60 14.30 -0.50 19.89
N PRO A 61 14.40 -1.84 19.77
CA PRO A 61 14.07 -2.74 20.86
C PRO A 61 15.03 -2.59 22.05
N PRO A 62 14.61 -3.05 23.24
CA PRO A 62 15.49 -3.10 24.41
C PRO A 62 16.78 -3.85 24.09
N GLY A 63 17.93 -3.29 24.47
CA GLY A 63 19.25 -3.91 24.27
C GLY A 63 19.91 -3.68 22.90
N SER A 64 19.20 -3.18 21.89
CA SER A 64 19.82 -2.76 20.62
C SER A 64 20.46 -1.38 20.75
N ASP A 65 21.69 -1.16 20.28
CA ASP A 65 22.33 0.17 20.36
C ASP A 65 21.79 1.18 19.32
N GLY A 66 20.99 0.71 18.35
CA GLY A 66 20.43 1.52 17.27
C GLY A 66 21.43 1.86 16.16
N SER A 67 22.60 1.20 16.11
CA SER A 67 23.63 1.43 15.07
C SER A 67 23.11 1.18 13.65
N GLU A 68 22.30 0.15 13.47
CA GLU A 68 21.65 -0.20 12.20
C GLU A 68 20.64 0.87 11.76
N LEU A 69 19.83 1.37 12.71
CA LEU A 69 18.92 2.49 12.47
C LEU A 69 19.69 3.76 12.09
N ALA A 70 20.74 4.10 12.84
CA ALA A 70 21.63 5.24 12.58
C ALA A 70 22.23 5.19 11.17
N ARG A 71 22.63 4.01 10.69
CA ARG A 71 23.10 3.82 9.32
C ARG A 71 22.00 4.02 8.29
N ALA A 72 20.80 3.48 8.55
CA ALA A 72 19.65 3.62 7.65
C ALA A 72 19.23 5.07 7.44
N VAL A 73 19.28 5.88 8.49
CA VAL A 73 18.97 7.32 8.43
C VAL A 73 20.18 8.21 8.12
N GLY A 74 21.38 7.63 7.99
CA GLY A 74 22.62 8.37 7.74
C GLY A 74 23.04 9.31 8.87
N ASP A 75 22.62 9.06 10.12
CA ASP A 75 22.93 9.89 11.30
C ASP A 75 23.65 9.06 12.38
N SER A 76 24.98 9.10 12.37
CA SER A 76 25.79 8.43 13.39
C SER A 76 25.60 9.01 14.80
N GLY A 77 25.11 10.25 14.93
CA GLY A 77 24.83 10.90 16.20
C GLY A 77 23.65 10.28 16.95
N LEU A 78 22.74 9.62 16.23
CA LEU A 78 21.54 9.00 16.78
C LEU A 78 21.85 7.97 17.87
N VAL A 79 22.93 7.19 17.74
CA VAL A 79 23.36 6.21 18.77
C VAL A 79 23.61 6.91 20.11
N GLY A 80 24.27 8.07 20.09
CA GLY A 80 24.52 8.87 21.29
C GLY A 80 23.24 9.43 21.90
N VAL A 81 22.29 9.85 21.05
CA VAL A 81 20.97 10.34 21.48
C VAL A 81 20.18 9.21 22.15
N LEU A 82 20.17 8.01 21.57
CA LEU A 82 19.51 6.83 22.14
C LEU A 82 20.14 6.40 23.47
N ALA A 83 21.47 6.39 23.55
CA ALA A 83 22.20 6.10 24.78
C ALA A 83 21.88 7.12 25.88
N GLN A 84 21.74 8.40 25.51
CA GLN A 84 21.33 9.43 26.47
C GLN A 84 19.87 9.26 26.89
N ALA A 85 18.95 9.00 25.96
CA ALA A 85 17.54 8.77 26.28
C ALA A 85 17.40 7.62 27.30
N ARG A 86 18.12 6.51 27.10
CA ARG A 86 18.17 5.38 28.03
C ARG A 86 18.68 5.74 29.42
N ARG A 87 19.68 6.61 29.52
CA ARG A 87 20.18 7.10 30.82
C ARG A 87 19.17 8.01 31.53
N ASP A 88 18.39 8.75 30.78
CA ASP A 88 17.35 9.64 31.30
C ASP A 88 16.10 8.87 31.76
N GLY A 89 15.87 7.66 31.23
CA GLY A 89 14.74 6.79 31.57
C GLY A 89 13.41 7.22 30.95
N THR A 90 12.32 6.57 31.36
CA THR A 90 10.97 6.73 30.79
C THR A 90 10.31 8.08 31.11
N THR A 91 10.83 8.83 32.08
CA THR A 91 10.21 10.08 32.54
C THR A 91 10.45 11.28 31.63
N ARG A 92 11.36 11.18 30.65
CA ARG A 92 11.73 12.29 29.78
C ARG A 92 11.48 11.95 28.31
N HIS A 93 10.72 12.81 27.65
CA HIS A 93 10.61 12.83 26.19
C HIS A 93 11.58 13.86 25.61
N ARG A 94 11.98 13.64 24.36
CA ARG A 94 12.92 14.50 23.61
C ARG A 94 12.30 14.87 22.27
N ILE A 95 12.37 16.13 21.91
CA ILE A 95 12.05 16.57 20.55
C ILE A 95 13.29 16.34 19.70
N LEU A 96 13.15 15.57 18.63
CA LEU A 96 14.19 15.30 17.65
C LEU A 96 13.71 15.71 16.27
N ALA A 97 14.62 16.29 15.49
CA ALA A 97 14.37 16.61 14.10
C ALA A 97 13.98 15.35 13.31
N ALA A 98 13.12 15.52 12.29
CA ALA A 98 12.84 14.42 11.37
C ALA A 98 14.11 13.94 10.66
N HIS A 99 14.23 12.62 10.64
CA HIS A 99 15.27 11.91 9.92
C HIS A 99 14.83 11.66 8.48
N SER A 100 15.78 11.36 7.60
CA SER A 100 15.50 10.90 6.25
C SER A 100 16.22 9.57 6.04
N LEU A 101 15.57 8.62 5.38
CA LEU A 101 16.26 7.40 4.97
C LEU A 101 17.28 7.73 3.87
N ASN A 102 18.40 7.03 3.88
CA ASN A 102 19.32 7.05 2.77
C ASN A 102 18.74 6.30 1.55
N GLU A 103 19.28 6.55 0.36
CA GLU A 103 18.73 6.05 -0.90
C GLU A 103 18.53 4.52 -0.97
N PRO A 104 19.47 3.66 -0.54
CA PRO A 104 19.23 2.22 -0.47
C PRO A 104 17.98 1.83 0.35
N TRP A 105 17.77 2.48 1.50
CA TRP A 105 16.62 2.22 2.36
C TRP A 105 15.32 2.83 1.81
N VAL A 106 15.40 3.96 1.09
CA VAL A 106 14.26 4.51 0.33
C VAL A 106 13.80 3.47 -0.68
N ARG A 107 14.73 2.93 -1.49
CA ARG A 107 14.40 1.93 -2.51
C ARG A 107 13.86 0.64 -1.91
N PHE A 108 14.43 0.18 -0.79
CA PHE A 108 13.92 -0.97 -0.06
C PHE A 108 12.47 -0.77 0.39
N ALA A 109 12.15 0.39 0.99
CA ALA A 109 10.78 0.71 1.40
C ALA A 109 9.82 0.84 0.21
N GLU A 110 10.26 1.37 -0.94
CA GLU A 110 9.45 1.44 -2.16
C GLU A 110 9.05 0.05 -2.68
N VAL A 111 10.01 -0.87 -2.73
CA VAL A 111 9.75 -2.24 -3.21
C VAL A 111 8.82 -2.98 -2.26
N GLU A 112 8.98 -2.81 -0.95
CA GLU A 112 8.03 -3.36 0.03
C GLU A 112 6.65 -2.69 -0.05
N ALA A 113 6.59 -1.39 -0.33
CA ALA A 113 5.33 -0.70 -0.61
C ALA A 113 4.61 -1.29 -1.81
N LEU A 114 5.33 -1.51 -2.92
CA LEU A 114 4.79 -2.15 -4.11
C LEU A 114 4.29 -3.56 -3.83
N ALA A 115 5.10 -4.38 -3.15
CA ALA A 115 4.73 -5.76 -2.90
C ALA A 115 3.54 -5.92 -1.94
N ARG A 116 3.29 -4.91 -1.10
CA ARG A 116 2.16 -4.89 -0.16
C ARG A 116 0.90 -4.25 -0.74
N TRP A 117 1.03 -3.09 -1.37
CA TRP A 117 -0.10 -2.21 -1.69
C TRP A 117 -0.41 -2.10 -3.19
N ALA A 118 0.37 -2.71 -4.08
CA ALA A 118 0.00 -2.74 -5.49
C ALA A 118 -1.26 -3.60 -5.68
N MET A 119 -2.37 -2.93 -5.99
CA MET A 119 -3.67 -3.57 -6.27
C MET A 119 -3.77 -4.11 -7.70
N ARG A 120 -2.80 -3.76 -8.54
CA ARG A 120 -2.70 -4.26 -9.92
C ARG A 120 -1.81 -5.50 -9.97
N PRO A 121 -2.07 -6.45 -10.88
CA PRO A 121 -1.14 -7.56 -11.13
C PRO A 121 0.26 -7.04 -11.48
N LEU A 122 1.27 -7.52 -10.78
CA LEU A 122 2.69 -7.26 -11.06
C LEU A 122 3.36 -8.54 -11.55
N HIS A 123 4.41 -8.42 -12.37
CA HIS A 123 5.23 -9.59 -12.72
C HIS A 123 5.97 -10.11 -11.47
N ARG A 124 5.58 -11.29 -10.98
CA ARG A 124 6.08 -11.87 -9.71
C ARG A 124 7.59 -12.08 -9.69
N GLY A 125 8.15 -12.65 -10.75
CA GLY A 125 9.59 -12.85 -10.88
C GLY A 125 10.37 -11.52 -10.88
N ALA A 126 9.94 -10.53 -11.65
CA ALA A 126 10.51 -9.18 -11.64
C ALA A 126 10.42 -8.51 -10.25
N LEU A 127 9.29 -8.65 -9.54
CA LEU A 127 9.17 -8.14 -8.16
C LEU A 127 10.13 -8.85 -7.20
N ALA A 128 10.36 -10.14 -7.38
CA ALA A 128 11.35 -10.88 -6.61
C ALA A 128 12.78 -10.41 -6.92
N ILE A 129 13.09 -10.06 -8.19
CA ILE A 129 14.36 -9.42 -8.57
C ILE A 129 14.51 -8.05 -7.91
N ASP A 130 13.48 -7.19 -7.97
CA ASP A 130 13.48 -5.87 -7.31
C ASP A 130 13.77 -6.00 -5.80
N ARG A 131 13.14 -6.99 -5.14
CA ARG A 131 13.38 -7.31 -3.72
C ARG A 131 14.81 -7.77 -3.47
N ALA A 132 15.35 -8.61 -4.35
CA ALA A 132 16.70 -9.12 -4.21
C ALA A 132 17.74 -8.00 -4.31
N VAL A 133 17.61 -7.13 -5.31
CA VAL A 133 18.48 -5.96 -5.51
C VAL A 133 18.37 -5.00 -4.34
N ALA A 134 17.16 -4.68 -3.87
CA ALA A 134 16.97 -3.79 -2.74
C ALA A 134 17.54 -4.37 -1.44
N ALA A 135 17.34 -5.66 -1.17
CA ALA A 135 17.92 -6.36 -0.02
C ALA A 135 19.45 -6.33 -0.06
N HIS A 136 20.05 -6.56 -1.23
CA HIS A 136 21.50 -6.48 -1.40
C HIS A 136 22.03 -5.08 -1.08
N ALA A 137 21.38 -4.03 -1.58
CA ALA A 137 21.78 -2.64 -1.39
C ALA A 137 21.79 -2.19 0.09
N VAL A 138 20.93 -2.79 0.93
CA VAL A 138 20.90 -2.53 2.38
C VAL A 138 21.76 -3.50 3.20
N GLY A 139 22.48 -4.42 2.54
CA GLY A 139 23.39 -5.39 3.17
C GLY A 139 22.74 -6.71 3.61
N TYR A 140 21.49 -6.98 3.22
CA TYR A 140 20.78 -8.23 3.54
C TYR A 140 21.10 -9.32 2.52
N LEU A 141 22.36 -9.75 2.49
CA LEU A 141 22.89 -10.67 1.48
C LEU A 141 22.19 -12.04 1.47
N GLY A 142 21.81 -12.55 2.65
CA GLY A 142 21.07 -13.81 2.76
C GLY A 142 19.69 -13.74 2.11
N ASP A 143 18.95 -12.66 2.36
CA ASP A 143 17.63 -12.43 1.79
C ASP A 143 17.74 -12.15 0.28
N ALA A 144 18.72 -11.36 -0.13
CA ALA A 144 19.00 -11.09 -1.54
C ALA A 144 19.23 -12.39 -2.31
N ARG A 145 20.09 -13.27 -1.81
CA ARG A 145 20.35 -14.59 -2.41
C ARG A 145 19.08 -15.43 -2.49
N ALA A 146 18.30 -15.51 -1.39
CA ALA A 146 17.06 -16.27 -1.37
C ALA A 146 16.02 -15.77 -2.39
N TRP A 147 15.91 -14.45 -2.57
CA TRP A 147 15.02 -13.86 -3.56
C TRP A 147 15.50 -14.09 -4.99
N PHE A 148 16.79 -13.94 -5.28
CA PHE A 148 17.33 -14.29 -6.61
C PHE A 148 17.12 -15.76 -6.95
N THR A 149 17.36 -16.68 -6.00
CA THR A 149 17.09 -18.11 -6.23
C THR A 149 15.62 -18.36 -6.57
N ARG A 150 14.67 -17.67 -5.92
CA ARG A 150 13.23 -17.79 -6.28
C ARG A 150 12.91 -17.21 -7.65
N ALA A 151 13.69 -16.23 -8.10
CA ALA A 151 13.48 -15.51 -9.35
C ALA A 151 14.37 -16.01 -10.50
N GLU A 152 15.14 -17.09 -10.31
CA GLU A 152 16.22 -17.53 -11.20
C GLU A 152 15.75 -17.66 -12.65
N HIS A 153 14.63 -18.37 -12.89
CA HIS A 153 14.06 -18.51 -14.22
C HIS A 153 13.69 -17.17 -14.86
N THR A 154 13.13 -16.23 -14.09
CA THR A 154 12.80 -14.89 -14.60
C THR A 154 14.06 -14.07 -14.87
N LEU A 155 15.09 -14.20 -14.04
CA LEU A 155 16.36 -13.50 -14.25
C LEU A 155 17.06 -13.99 -15.52
N ILE A 156 17.04 -15.30 -15.79
CA ILE A 156 17.56 -15.89 -17.03
C ILE A 156 16.76 -15.42 -18.25
N ASP A 157 15.42 -15.48 -18.20
CA ASP A 157 14.54 -15.02 -19.28
C ASP A 157 14.76 -13.53 -19.60
N LEU A 158 14.72 -12.67 -18.58
CA LEU A 158 14.96 -11.24 -18.77
C LEU A 158 16.39 -10.95 -19.23
N GLY A 159 17.38 -11.73 -18.79
CA GLY A 159 18.75 -11.63 -19.27
C GLY A 159 18.89 -11.98 -20.76
N ALA A 160 18.20 -13.02 -21.23
CA ALA A 160 18.16 -13.35 -22.66
C ALA A 160 17.50 -12.22 -23.46
N ARG A 161 16.34 -11.72 -23.00
CA ARG A 161 15.63 -10.59 -23.63
C ARG A 161 16.45 -9.30 -23.62
N TYR A 162 17.29 -9.08 -22.61
CA TYR A 162 18.24 -7.98 -22.58
C TYR A 162 19.27 -8.10 -23.72
N LEU A 163 19.87 -9.28 -23.90
CA LEU A 163 20.84 -9.53 -24.98
C LEU A 163 20.22 -9.42 -26.37
N ASP A 164 19.00 -9.94 -26.54
CA ASP A 164 18.24 -9.88 -27.79
C ASP A 164 17.70 -8.47 -28.07
N GLY A 165 17.85 -7.54 -27.12
CA GLY A 165 17.42 -6.16 -27.24
C GLY A 165 15.92 -5.97 -27.07
N GLU A 166 15.16 -6.92 -26.53
CA GLU A 166 13.69 -6.89 -26.47
C GLU A 166 13.11 -6.11 -25.28
N LEU A 167 13.94 -5.46 -24.49
CA LEU A 167 13.54 -4.70 -23.31
C LEU A 167 13.58 -3.18 -23.55
N PRO A 168 12.66 -2.38 -22.98
CA PRO A 168 12.79 -0.93 -22.97
C PRO A 168 14.06 -0.51 -22.25
N ASP A 169 14.64 0.63 -22.64
CA ASP A 169 15.94 1.09 -22.13
C ASP A 169 16.03 1.07 -20.60
N THR A 170 15.02 1.60 -19.89
CA THR A 170 14.99 1.58 -18.42
C THR A 170 14.91 0.17 -17.84
N ALA A 171 14.12 -0.73 -18.44
CA ALA A 171 14.02 -2.10 -17.94
C ALA A 171 15.34 -2.86 -18.20
N ALA A 172 15.98 -2.59 -19.34
CA ALA A 172 17.30 -3.13 -19.67
C ALA A 172 18.36 -2.70 -18.64
N ASP A 173 18.36 -1.42 -18.22
CA ASP A 173 19.27 -0.92 -17.18
C ASP A 173 19.03 -1.62 -15.82
N LEU A 174 17.77 -1.80 -15.44
CA LEU A 174 17.40 -2.51 -14.21
C LEU A 174 17.79 -4.00 -14.25
N VAL A 175 17.58 -4.67 -15.39
CA VAL A 175 17.98 -6.08 -15.58
C VAL A 175 19.49 -6.24 -15.56
N TYR A 176 20.22 -5.35 -16.24
CA TYR A 176 21.68 -5.34 -16.21
C TYR A 176 22.22 -5.19 -14.78
N ASN A 177 21.69 -4.23 -14.02
CA ASN A 177 22.06 -4.06 -12.62
C ASN A 177 21.71 -5.31 -11.77
N ALA A 178 20.54 -5.91 -12.00
CA ALA A 178 20.14 -7.14 -11.31
C ALA A 178 21.08 -8.32 -11.59
N LEU A 179 21.57 -8.48 -12.82
CA LEU A 179 22.53 -9.53 -13.19
C LEU A 179 23.88 -9.32 -12.49
N LEU A 180 24.38 -8.08 -12.43
CA LEU A 180 25.61 -7.76 -11.67
C LEU A 180 25.45 -8.11 -10.18
N VAL A 181 24.34 -7.68 -9.57
CA VAL A 181 24.07 -7.92 -8.16
C VAL A 181 23.86 -9.41 -7.86
N ALA A 182 23.23 -10.16 -8.77
CA ALA A 182 23.08 -11.61 -8.64
C ALA A 182 24.42 -12.34 -8.65
N ALA A 183 25.36 -11.90 -9.50
CA ALA A 183 26.72 -12.43 -9.53
C ALA A 183 27.47 -12.14 -8.22
N GLU A 184 27.38 -10.91 -7.69
CA GLU A 184 27.95 -10.55 -6.39
C GLU A 184 27.35 -11.36 -5.23
N ALA A 185 26.05 -11.68 -5.31
CA ALA A 185 25.35 -12.52 -4.33
C ALA A 185 25.69 -14.02 -4.44
N GLY A 186 26.53 -14.43 -5.40
CA GLY A 186 26.96 -15.82 -5.58
C GLY A 186 25.85 -16.74 -6.10
N ILE A 187 25.00 -16.23 -6.99
CA ILE A 187 24.09 -17.07 -7.75
C ILE A 187 24.89 -17.68 -8.91
N ASP A 188 25.05 -19.01 -8.88
CA ASP A 188 25.77 -19.76 -9.90
C ASP A 188 24.75 -20.24 -10.96
N GLY A 189 24.44 -19.38 -11.93
CA GLY A 189 23.58 -19.71 -13.07
C GLY A 189 24.35 -19.62 -14.39
N GLU A 190 23.85 -20.26 -15.45
CA GLU A 190 24.26 -19.94 -16.84
C GLU A 190 23.70 -18.56 -17.21
N PHE A 191 24.21 -17.52 -16.55
CA PHE A 191 23.86 -16.16 -16.89
C PHE A 191 24.50 -15.81 -18.23
N PRO A 192 23.77 -15.10 -19.11
CA PRO A 192 24.34 -14.65 -20.36
C PRO A 192 25.58 -13.77 -20.09
N ASP A 193 26.65 -13.96 -20.86
CA ASP A 193 27.88 -13.19 -20.70
C ASP A 193 27.57 -11.70 -20.91
N LEU A 194 27.77 -10.91 -19.85
CA LEU A 194 27.48 -9.48 -19.84
C LEU A 194 28.55 -8.75 -20.66
N SER A 195 28.33 -8.66 -21.96
CA SER A 195 29.15 -7.78 -22.80
C SER A 195 28.96 -6.31 -22.35
N PRO A 196 30.04 -5.53 -22.20
CA PRO A 196 29.92 -4.09 -21.93
C PRO A 196 29.31 -3.31 -23.12
N ASP A 197 29.27 -3.92 -24.31
CA ASP A 197 28.61 -3.35 -25.48
C ASP A 197 27.10 -3.57 -25.37
N ARG A 198 26.39 -2.51 -24.97
CA ARG A 198 24.92 -2.50 -24.86
C ARG A 198 24.30 -2.79 -26.25
N PRO A 199 23.50 -3.85 -26.41
CA PRO A 199 22.86 -4.14 -27.69
C PRO A 199 21.92 -2.98 -28.08
N SER A 200 21.78 -2.73 -29.38
CA SER A 200 20.78 -1.80 -29.88
C SER A 200 19.40 -2.38 -29.57
N HIS A 201 18.77 -1.91 -28.49
CA HIS A 201 17.49 -2.45 -28.03
C HIS A 201 16.39 -2.22 -29.10
N ALA A 202 15.78 -3.33 -29.53
CA ALA A 202 14.63 -3.37 -30.40
C ALA A 202 13.40 -2.79 -29.69
N GLN A 203 12.61 -2.05 -30.47
CA GLN A 203 11.38 -1.44 -30.01
C GLN A 203 10.39 -2.54 -29.60
N ILE A 204 10.01 -2.61 -28.32
CA ILE A 204 8.75 -3.29 -28.00
C ILE A 204 7.68 -2.58 -28.83
N SER A 205 7.00 -3.34 -29.69
CA SER A 205 5.90 -2.82 -30.51
C SER A 205 4.96 -2.01 -29.62
N ASP A 206 4.69 -0.76 -30.01
CA ASP A 206 3.73 0.12 -29.34
C ASP A 206 2.41 -0.60 -29.03
N THR A 207 2.03 -1.54 -29.90
CA THR A 207 0.85 -2.40 -29.78
C THR A 207 0.95 -3.36 -28.60
N ALA A 208 2.12 -3.96 -28.34
CA ALA A 208 2.33 -4.87 -27.23
C ALA A 208 2.36 -4.14 -25.87
N VAL A 209 2.99 -2.96 -25.82
CA VAL A 209 2.95 -2.10 -24.62
C VAL A 209 1.52 -1.65 -24.34
N LEU A 210 0.78 -1.21 -25.38
CA LEU A 210 -0.62 -0.84 -25.25
C LEU A 210 -1.51 -2.02 -24.92
N GLU A 211 -1.29 -3.21 -25.46
CA GLU A 211 -2.06 -4.39 -25.11
C GLU A 211 -1.83 -4.79 -23.67
N VAL A 212 -0.61 -4.68 -23.15
CA VAL A 212 -0.29 -4.95 -21.74
C VAL A 212 -0.91 -3.88 -20.85
N ILE A 213 -0.79 -2.60 -21.20
CA ILE A 213 -1.39 -1.49 -20.43
C ILE A 213 -2.93 -1.49 -20.50
N THR A 214 -3.51 -1.84 -21.65
CA THR A 214 -4.97 -1.94 -21.80
C THR A 214 -5.49 -3.24 -21.21
N ARG A 215 -4.69 -4.32 -21.19
CA ARG A 215 -4.97 -5.53 -20.42
C ARG A 215 -4.94 -5.20 -18.93
N TRP A 216 -4.01 -4.39 -18.44
CA TRP A 216 -4.03 -3.90 -17.05
C TRP A 216 -5.31 -3.13 -16.69
N ASP A 217 -5.88 -2.38 -17.64
CA ASP A 217 -7.17 -1.70 -17.48
C ASP A 217 -8.36 -2.68 -17.58
N ARG A 218 -8.23 -3.75 -18.39
CA ARG A 218 -9.27 -4.76 -18.63
C ARG A 218 -9.30 -5.90 -17.60
N THR A 219 -8.19 -6.26 -16.97
CA THR A 219 -8.17 -7.28 -15.92
C THR A 219 -8.93 -6.80 -14.68
N GLY A 220 -8.99 -5.48 -14.45
CA GLY A 220 -9.92 -4.87 -13.49
C GLY A 220 -11.40 -5.07 -13.83
N THR A 221 -11.76 -5.23 -15.12
CA THR A 221 -13.15 -5.45 -15.57
C THR A 221 -13.56 -6.92 -15.67
N ALA A 222 -12.62 -7.87 -15.71
CA ALA A 222 -12.94 -9.30 -15.68
C ALA A 222 -13.25 -9.78 -14.26
N ALA A 223 -12.49 -9.31 -13.26
CA ALA A 223 -12.83 -9.48 -11.84
C ALA A 223 -14.15 -8.77 -11.47
N SER A 224 -14.51 -7.71 -12.21
CA SER A 224 -15.83 -7.08 -12.12
C SER A 224 -16.99 -7.97 -12.58
N ALA A 225 -16.83 -9.17 -13.16
CA ALA A 225 -18.01 -9.96 -13.53
C ALA A 225 -18.91 -10.34 -12.31
N ALA A 226 -18.37 -10.32 -11.09
CA ALA A 226 -19.16 -10.50 -9.86
C ALA A 226 -19.79 -9.20 -9.32
N GLY A 227 -19.11 -8.04 -9.47
CA GLY A 227 -19.64 -6.73 -9.06
C GLY A 227 -20.48 -6.00 -10.13
N ALA A 228 -20.23 -6.26 -11.40
CA ALA A 228 -20.89 -5.66 -12.57
C ALA A 228 -22.28 -6.24 -12.84
N ILE A 229 -22.66 -7.33 -12.18
CA ILE A 229 -24.07 -7.77 -12.17
C ILE A 229 -24.94 -6.71 -11.44
N TRP A 230 -24.36 -5.88 -10.57
CA TRP A 230 -25.10 -4.86 -9.81
C TRP A 230 -25.16 -3.49 -10.49
N THR A 231 -24.16 -3.08 -11.27
CA THR A 231 -24.13 -1.74 -11.89
C THR A 231 -24.82 -1.64 -13.25
N LEU A 232 -25.10 -2.75 -13.93
CA LEU A 232 -25.65 -2.75 -15.29
C LEU A 232 -27.15 -3.06 -15.41
N GLY A 233 -27.86 -3.31 -14.31
CA GLY A 233 -29.31 -3.51 -14.39
C GLY A 233 -30.01 -3.74 -13.05
N GLY A 234 -30.52 -2.68 -12.46
CA GLY A 234 -31.50 -2.76 -11.37
C GLY A 234 -31.38 -1.59 -10.41
N ASP A 235 -32.50 -0.97 -10.07
CA ASP A 235 -32.60 0.10 -9.08
C ASP A 235 -31.68 -0.12 -7.86
N GLU A 236 -30.94 0.92 -7.49
CA GLU A 236 -30.23 0.99 -6.21
C GLU A 236 -31.19 0.56 -5.07
N ASN A 237 -30.81 -0.46 -4.29
CA ASN A 237 -31.37 -0.73 -2.95
C ASN A 237 -32.84 -1.20 -2.80
N THR A 238 -33.42 -2.00 -3.70
CA THR A 238 -34.77 -2.55 -3.45
C THR A 238 -34.86 -3.91 -2.75
N ASP A 239 -33.75 -4.64 -2.55
CA ASP A 239 -33.78 -5.91 -1.81
C ASP A 239 -33.35 -5.68 -0.34
N PRO A 240 -34.28 -5.72 0.64
CA PRO A 240 -33.95 -5.48 2.05
C PRO A 240 -33.05 -6.57 2.65
N ASP A 241 -32.92 -7.72 1.99
CA ASP A 241 -32.14 -8.85 2.46
C ASP A 241 -30.70 -8.85 1.91
N ARG A 242 -30.27 -7.79 1.19
CA ARG A 242 -28.94 -7.71 0.59
C ARG A 242 -28.27 -6.35 0.82
N ASP A 243 -26.97 -6.38 1.04
CA ASP A 243 -26.13 -5.19 1.19
C ASP A 243 -24.73 -5.45 0.58
N VAL A 244 -23.97 -4.38 0.35
CA VAL A 244 -22.60 -4.43 -0.15
C VAL A 244 -21.67 -3.61 0.74
N GLY A 245 -20.41 -4.04 0.86
CA GLY A 245 -19.46 -3.43 1.78
C GLY A 245 -18.05 -3.32 1.21
N PHE A 246 -17.31 -2.34 1.72
CA PHE A 246 -15.89 -2.20 1.43
C PHE A 246 -15.06 -2.98 2.43
N ILE A 247 -14.02 -3.66 1.96
CA ILE A 247 -13.01 -4.23 2.86
C ILE A 247 -12.03 -3.15 3.30
N ASP A 248 -11.69 -3.16 4.59
CA ASP A 248 -10.54 -2.40 5.10
C ASP A 248 -9.24 -3.07 4.63
N ILE A 249 -8.56 -2.42 3.70
CA ILE A 249 -7.30 -2.85 3.11
C ILE A 249 -6.14 -2.92 4.11
N ARG A 250 -6.28 -2.37 5.33
CA ARG A 250 -5.32 -2.58 6.42
C ARG A 250 -5.55 -3.90 7.15
N ALA A 251 -6.79 -4.38 7.19
CA ALA A 251 -7.18 -5.61 7.88
C ALA A 251 -6.89 -6.87 7.06
N VAL A 252 -6.75 -6.76 5.74
CA VAL A 252 -6.44 -7.88 4.84
C VAL A 252 -5.25 -7.52 3.96
N PRO A 253 -4.30 -8.43 3.66
CA PRO A 253 -3.33 -8.22 2.60
C PRO A 253 -4.03 -7.83 1.30
N PRO A 254 -3.85 -6.60 0.78
CA PRO A 254 -4.70 -6.06 -0.28
C PRO A 254 -4.70 -6.89 -1.56
N ARG A 255 -3.57 -7.55 -1.85
CA ARG A 255 -3.40 -8.46 -2.99
C ARG A 255 -4.29 -9.71 -2.96
N ILE A 256 -4.86 -10.09 -1.81
CA ILE A 256 -5.63 -11.34 -1.67
C ILE A 256 -7.03 -11.20 -2.25
N ILE A 257 -7.65 -10.05 -2.05
CA ILE A 257 -9.03 -9.81 -2.45
C ILE A 257 -9.04 -9.28 -3.88
N ALA A 258 -9.98 -9.77 -4.68
CA ALA A 258 -10.24 -9.27 -6.02
C ALA A 258 -10.68 -7.81 -5.93
N TRP A 259 -9.80 -6.91 -6.34
CA TRP A 259 -10.01 -5.47 -6.29
C TRP A 259 -10.38 -4.91 -7.66
N SER A 260 -11.50 -4.20 -7.75
CA SER A 260 -11.97 -3.60 -9.01
C SER A 260 -11.87 -2.07 -9.05
N GLY A 261 -11.46 -1.42 -7.97
CA GLY A 261 -11.40 0.03 -7.87
C GLY A 261 -11.78 0.54 -6.48
N SER A 262 -11.43 1.78 -6.17
CA SER A 262 -11.71 2.35 -4.84
C SER A 262 -13.21 2.53 -4.55
N ASP A 263 -14.02 2.69 -5.60
CA ASP A 263 -15.46 2.92 -5.58
C ASP A 263 -16.31 1.65 -5.72
N GLN A 264 -15.68 0.49 -5.94
CA GLN A 264 -16.37 -0.79 -6.07
C GLN A 264 -16.28 -1.58 -4.76
N PRO A 265 -17.40 -1.97 -4.12
CA PRO A 265 -17.38 -2.79 -2.93
C PRO A 265 -16.94 -4.23 -3.24
N GLU A 266 -16.19 -4.86 -2.33
CA GLU A 266 -15.72 -6.25 -2.47
C GLU A 266 -16.57 -7.26 -1.70
N LEU A 267 -17.38 -6.79 -0.75
CA LEU A 267 -18.25 -7.64 0.06
C LEU A 267 -19.66 -7.65 -0.52
N LEU A 268 -20.18 -8.85 -0.64
CA LEU A 268 -21.61 -9.12 -0.78
C LEU A 268 -22.13 -9.68 0.54
N ILE A 269 -23.20 -9.07 1.07
CA ILE A 269 -23.87 -9.50 2.28
C ILE A 269 -25.29 -9.90 1.92
N GLU A 270 -25.68 -11.14 2.24
CA GLU A 270 -27.02 -11.65 2.03
C GLU A 270 -27.59 -12.18 3.34
N TYR A 271 -28.81 -11.76 3.70
CA TYR A 271 -29.53 -12.28 4.86
C TYR A 271 -30.35 -13.52 4.46
N ASP A 272 -30.02 -14.66 5.06
CA ASP A 272 -30.83 -15.86 4.98
C ASP A 272 -31.82 -15.90 6.15
N SER A 273 -33.05 -15.47 5.88
CA SER A 273 -34.15 -15.48 6.87
C SER A 273 -34.54 -16.88 7.33
N GLY A 274 -34.26 -17.92 6.54
CA GLY A 274 -34.53 -19.32 6.91
C GLY A 274 -33.53 -19.86 7.94
N ALA A 275 -32.28 -19.40 7.88
CA ALA A 275 -31.21 -19.79 8.80
C ALA A 275 -30.92 -18.75 9.90
N ASP A 276 -31.49 -17.54 9.81
CA ASP A 276 -31.17 -16.37 10.63
C ASP A 276 -29.67 -16.03 10.64
N THR A 277 -29.08 -16.03 9.45
CA THR A 277 -27.65 -15.78 9.25
C THR A 277 -27.38 -14.80 8.12
N PHE A 278 -26.33 -14.01 8.25
CA PHE A 278 -25.74 -13.23 7.17
C PHE A 278 -24.65 -14.05 6.47
N ALA A 279 -24.80 -14.28 5.17
CA ALA A 279 -23.75 -14.78 4.30
C ALA A 279 -22.89 -13.60 3.82
N VAL A 280 -21.64 -13.55 4.27
CA VAL A 280 -20.64 -12.56 3.83
C VAL A 280 -19.73 -13.22 2.82
N THR A 281 -19.70 -12.67 1.61
CA THR A 281 -18.96 -13.20 0.47
C THR A 281 -17.96 -12.18 -0.06
N ALA A 282 -16.73 -12.61 -0.33
CA ALA A 282 -15.71 -11.87 -1.06
C ALA A 282 -15.03 -12.77 -2.10
N TRP A 283 -14.37 -12.19 -3.10
CA TRP A 283 -13.65 -12.95 -4.13
C TRP A 283 -12.14 -12.82 -3.97
N ILE A 284 -11.42 -13.89 -4.28
CA ILE A 284 -9.96 -13.94 -4.27
C ILE A 284 -9.42 -13.41 -5.62
N ALA A 285 -8.38 -12.58 -5.58
CA ALA A 285 -7.70 -12.06 -6.77
C ALA A 285 -7.14 -13.19 -7.64
N ASP A 286 -7.29 -13.09 -8.96
CA ASP A 286 -7.07 -14.19 -9.92
C ASP A 286 -5.74 -14.91 -9.76
N ASP A 287 -4.68 -14.15 -9.54
CA ASP A 287 -3.31 -14.64 -9.43
C ASP A 287 -3.01 -15.32 -8.07
N VAL A 288 -3.86 -15.14 -7.06
CA VAL A 288 -3.63 -15.68 -5.71
C VAL A 288 -4.03 -17.15 -5.65
N ASP A 289 -3.12 -17.99 -5.15
CA ASP A 289 -3.42 -19.38 -4.80
C ASP A 289 -4.47 -19.40 -3.67
N PRO A 290 -5.69 -19.92 -3.92
CA PRO A 290 -6.74 -19.99 -2.91
C PRO A 290 -6.39 -20.85 -1.69
N ARG A 291 -5.33 -21.66 -1.78
CA ARG A 291 -4.85 -22.54 -0.72
C ARG A 291 -3.66 -21.95 0.04
N CYS A 292 -3.22 -20.74 -0.30
CA CYS A 292 -2.09 -20.11 0.39
C CYS A 292 -2.41 -19.86 1.87
N ARG A 293 -1.35 -19.68 2.66
CA ARG A 293 -1.49 -19.47 4.11
C ARG A 293 -2.36 -18.26 4.44
N GLU A 294 -2.16 -17.15 3.74
CA GLU A 294 -2.85 -15.89 4.05
C GLU A 294 -4.36 -16.01 3.84
N VAL A 295 -4.80 -16.65 2.75
CA VAL A 295 -6.24 -16.91 2.49
C VAL A 295 -6.87 -17.75 3.60
N ARG A 296 -6.15 -18.77 4.10
CA ARG A 296 -6.66 -19.68 5.16
C ARG A 296 -6.76 -19.02 6.53
N GLN A 297 -6.11 -17.88 6.73
CA GLN A 297 -6.10 -17.15 8.00
C GLN A 297 -7.19 -16.07 8.05
N LEU A 298 -8.02 -15.92 7.01
CA LEU A 298 -9.05 -14.90 6.99
C LEU A 298 -10.27 -15.27 7.85
N ILE A 299 -10.84 -14.27 8.50
CA ILE A 299 -12.01 -14.35 9.37
C ILE A 299 -12.99 -13.25 8.94
N ALA A 300 -14.27 -13.58 8.86
CA ALA A 300 -15.31 -12.58 8.67
C ALA A 300 -15.83 -12.07 10.02
N TYR A 301 -16.28 -10.83 10.04
CA TYR A 301 -16.85 -10.21 11.23
C TYR A 301 -18.11 -9.41 10.92
N ALA A 302 -18.93 -9.23 11.95
CA ALA A 302 -19.99 -8.25 12.01
C ALA A 302 -19.80 -7.36 13.24
N ALA A 303 -19.97 -6.06 13.09
CA ALA A 303 -19.90 -5.06 14.14
C ALA A 303 -21.14 -4.16 14.10
N ARG A 304 -21.55 -3.63 15.24
CA ARG A 304 -22.70 -2.73 15.35
C ARG A 304 -22.33 -1.37 14.75
N ARG A 305 -23.19 -0.84 13.89
CA ARG A 305 -22.95 0.42 13.16
C ARG A 305 -22.89 1.65 14.07
N ALA A 306 -23.62 1.61 15.19
CA ALA A 306 -23.74 2.71 16.14
C ALA A 306 -22.44 3.04 16.89
N ASP A 307 -21.72 2.01 17.35
CA ASP A 307 -20.56 2.15 18.24
C ASP A 307 -19.34 1.35 17.77
N GLY A 308 -19.44 0.61 16.66
CA GLY A 308 -18.36 -0.21 16.12
C GLY A 308 -18.12 -1.51 16.90
N ALA A 309 -18.94 -1.83 17.92
CA ALA A 309 -18.71 -2.99 18.77
C ALA A 309 -18.88 -4.30 17.98
N LEU A 310 -17.87 -5.17 18.04
CA LEU A 310 -17.88 -6.48 17.42
C LEU A 310 -19.00 -7.35 18.00
N VAL A 311 -19.91 -7.85 17.15
CA VAL A 311 -21.05 -8.69 17.55
C VAL A 311 -20.89 -10.16 17.17
N ALA A 312 -20.21 -10.45 16.06
CA ALA A 312 -19.99 -11.82 15.62
C ALA A 312 -18.71 -11.95 14.79
N THR A 313 -18.11 -13.13 14.84
CA THR A 313 -17.02 -13.55 13.95
C THR A 313 -17.26 -14.98 13.46
N ALA A 314 -16.79 -15.30 12.26
CA ALA A 314 -16.85 -16.64 11.71
C ALA A 314 -15.65 -16.90 10.79
N PRO A 315 -15.09 -18.11 10.77
CA PRO A 315 -14.05 -18.47 9.82
C PRO A 315 -14.61 -18.43 8.40
N VAL A 316 -13.84 -17.91 7.45
CA VAL A 316 -14.22 -17.97 6.04
C VAL A 316 -14.00 -19.38 5.49
N ARG A 317 -14.87 -19.81 4.59
CA ARG A 317 -14.73 -21.07 3.84
C ARG A 317 -14.53 -20.75 2.38
N LEU A 318 -13.58 -21.44 1.76
CA LEU A 318 -13.35 -21.34 0.32
C LEU A 318 -14.44 -22.11 -0.44
N GLN A 319 -15.13 -21.45 -1.35
CA GLN A 319 -16.05 -22.05 -2.31
C GLN A 319 -15.62 -21.67 -3.73
N GLY A 320 -14.86 -22.55 -4.39
CA GLY A 320 -14.22 -22.19 -5.66
C GLY A 320 -13.18 -21.08 -5.45
N ARG A 321 -13.46 -19.86 -5.93
CA ARG A 321 -12.64 -18.65 -5.74
C ARG A 321 -13.28 -17.61 -4.81
N SER A 322 -14.44 -17.93 -4.20
CA SER A 322 -15.08 -17.05 -3.22
C SER A 322 -14.76 -17.48 -1.79
N LEU A 323 -14.65 -16.49 -0.91
CA LEU A 323 -14.55 -16.61 0.53
C LEU A 323 -15.94 -16.36 1.09
N VAL A 324 -16.53 -17.36 1.73
CA VAL A 324 -17.90 -17.29 2.26
C VAL A 324 -17.88 -17.59 3.75
N ALA A 325 -18.50 -16.71 4.54
CA ALA A 325 -18.73 -16.92 5.97
C ALA A 325 -20.19 -16.73 6.31
N GLY A 326 -20.72 -17.59 7.19
CA GLY A 326 -22.05 -17.43 7.78
C GLY A 326 -21.93 -16.82 9.18
N LEU A 327 -22.44 -15.60 9.36
CA LEU A 327 -22.47 -14.90 10.64
C LEU A 327 -23.89 -14.97 11.22
N PRO A 328 -24.07 -15.23 12.52
CA PRO A 328 -25.39 -15.19 13.13
C PRO A 328 -25.96 -13.76 13.09
N ALA A 329 -27.24 -13.61 12.77
CA ALA A 329 -27.86 -12.28 12.72
C ALA A 329 -28.05 -11.67 14.12
N ALA A 330 -28.20 -12.52 15.14
CA ALA A 330 -28.26 -12.13 16.55
C ALA A 330 -29.23 -10.95 16.82
N SER A 331 -30.37 -10.94 16.12
CA SER A 331 -31.43 -9.91 16.12
C SER A 331 -31.08 -8.53 15.56
N GLY A 332 -29.90 -8.34 14.96
CA GLY A 332 -29.55 -7.10 14.26
C GLY A 332 -30.08 -7.08 12.82
N ALA A 333 -30.66 -5.96 12.39
CA ALA A 333 -30.99 -5.78 10.98
C ALA A 333 -29.72 -5.52 10.15
N ILE A 334 -29.74 -5.88 8.86
CA ILE A 334 -28.57 -5.73 7.96
C ILE A 334 -28.01 -4.29 7.98
N GLY A 335 -28.89 -3.29 7.99
CA GLY A 335 -28.53 -1.86 8.04
C GLY A 335 -28.04 -1.35 9.41
N GLU A 336 -28.15 -2.15 10.46
CA GLU A 336 -27.63 -1.84 11.81
C GLU A 336 -26.22 -2.39 12.03
N LEU A 337 -25.74 -3.20 11.09
CA LEU A 337 -24.46 -3.89 11.16
C LEU A 337 -23.48 -3.38 10.10
N ILE A 338 -22.22 -3.69 10.34
CA ILE A 338 -21.09 -3.50 9.43
C ILE A 338 -20.41 -4.84 9.33
N PHE A 339 -20.11 -5.24 8.10
CA PHE A 339 -19.49 -6.51 7.82
C PHE A 339 -18.08 -6.28 7.28
N GLY A 340 -17.19 -7.22 7.54
CA GLY A 340 -15.84 -7.16 7.03
C GLY A 340 -15.13 -8.50 7.06
N ILE A 341 -13.93 -8.51 6.50
CA ILE A 341 -12.98 -9.62 6.56
C ILE A 341 -11.67 -9.06 7.13
N LEU A 342 -11.00 -9.86 7.96
CA LEU A 342 -9.70 -9.55 8.57
C LEU A 342 -8.78 -10.77 8.55
N ASP A 343 -7.48 -10.52 8.55
CA ASP A 343 -6.46 -11.54 8.85
C ASP A 343 -6.51 -11.89 10.34
N ALA A 344 -6.45 -13.16 10.70
CA ALA A 344 -6.50 -13.61 12.10
C ALA A 344 -5.40 -13.01 12.99
N ALA A 345 -4.32 -12.47 12.42
CA ALA A 345 -3.28 -11.76 13.15
C ALA A 345 -3.57 -10.25 13.35
N THR A 346 -4.64 -9.71 12.74
CA THR A 346 -5.06 -8.32 12.94
C THR A 346 -5.57 -8.12 14.36
N ASP A 347 -5.07 -7.07 15.03
CA ASP A 347 -5.57 -6.65 16.33
C ASP A 347 -7.01 -6.13 16.17
N ILE A 348 -7.91 -6.62 17.03
CA ILE A 348 -9.34 -6.25 17.00
C ILE A 348 -9.50 -4.77 17.33
N ASP A 349 -8.63 -4.21 18.18
CA ASP A 349 -8.67 -2.81 18.56
C ASP A 349 -8.23 -1.87 17.41
N GLU A 350 -7.60 -2.42 16.36
CA GLU A 350 -7.24 -1.69 15.14
C GLU A 350 -8.36 -1.68 14.09
N LEU A 351 -9.46 -2.42 14.31
CA LEU A 351 -10.56 -2.48 13.35
C LEU A 351 -11.32 -1.15 13.28
N ARG A 352 -11.48 -0.66 12.05
CA ARG A 352 -12.08 0.64 11.75
C ARG A 352 -13.58 0.53 11.50
N THR A 353 -14.30 0.08 12.52
CA THR A 353 -15.75 -0.20 12.45
C THR A 353 -16.63 1.01 12.78
N ASP A 354 -16.11 2.03 13.45
CA ASP A 354 -16.83 3.26 13.79
C ASP A 354 -16.98 4.22 12.59
N GLN A 355 -17.68 5.33 12.78
CA GLN A 355 -17.96 6.29 11.70
C GLN A 355 -16.67 6.86 11.08
N VAL A 356 -15.72 7.28 11.93
CA VAL A 356 -14.46 7.86 11.49
C VAL A 356 -13.58 6.80 10.80
N GLY A 357 -13.55 5.59 11.34
CA GLY A 357 -12.87 4.44 10.77
C GLY A 357 -13.38 4.07 9.37
N ARG A 358 -14.69 4.09 9.14
CA ARG A 358 -15.27 3.89 7.81
C ARG A 358 -14.87 5.00 6.84
N CYS A 359 -14.92 6.26 7.27
CA CYS A 359 -14.44 7.40 6.48
C CYS A 359 -12.96 7.21 6.09
N LEU A 360 -12.11 6.82 7.04
CA LEU A 360 -10.69 6.55 6.77
C LEU A 360 -10.49 5.34 5.85
N THR A 361 -11.35 4.33 5.93
CA THR A 361 -11.32 3.17 5.02
C THR A 361 -11.57 3.62 3.58
N GLU A 362 -12.64 4.38 3.32
CA GLU A 362 -12.93 4.94 1.99
C GLU A 362 -11.78 5.82 1.46
N VAL A 363 -11.20 6.65 2.34
CA VAL A 363 -10.07 7.53 2.02
C VAL A 363 -8.84 6.71 1.65
N ASP A 364 -8.47 5.70 2.45
CA ASP A 364 -7.31 4.85 2.19
C ASP A 364 -7.45 4.12 0.86
N ARG A 365 -8.63 3.54 0.60
CA ARG A 365 -8.96 2.89 -0.67
C ARG A 365 -8.75 3.81 -1.86
N THR A 366 -9.29 5.03 -1.77
CA THR A 366 -9.15 6.06 -2.81
C THR A 366 -7.69 6.46 -3.00
N MET A 367 -6.93 6.59 -1.92
CA MET A 367 -5.53 6.99 -1.96
C MET A 367 -4.61 5.90 -2.49
N ILE A 368 -4.88 4.62 -2.20
CA ILE A 368 -4.15 3.49 -2.78
C ILE A 368 -4.41 3.38 -4.28
N ASP A 369 -5.66 3.55 -4.74
CA ASP A 369 -5.96 3.57 -6.18
C ASP A 369 -5.27 4.76 -6.88
N ALA A 370 -5.33 5.96 -6.27
CA ALA A 370 -4.64 7.13 -6.78
C ALA A 370 -3.12 6.90 -6.88
N TRP A 371 -2.51 6.32 -5.86
CA TRP A 371 -1.08 6.00 -5.85
C TRP A 371 -0.69 4.97 -6.90
N GLY A 372 -1.44 3.86 -7.00
CA GLY A 372 -1.20 2.82 -8.00
C GLY A 372 -1.33 3.37 -9.43
N ARG A 373 -2.32 4.21 -9.70
CA ARG A 373 -2.51 4.88 -11.00
C ARG A 373 -1.40 5.89 -11.30
N ALA A 374 -0.92 6.64 -10.30
CA ALA A 374 0.19 7.57 -10.47
C ALA A 374 1.47 6.82 -10.87
N ARG A 375 1.79 5.72 -10.17
CA ARG A 375 2.92 4.86 -10.51
C ARG A 375 2.79 4.25 -11.89
N ALA A 376 1.61 3.74 -12.26
CA ALA A 376 1.36 3.19 -13.60
C ALA A 376 1.52 4.27 -14.69
N ALA A 377 1.08 5.50 -14.43
CA ALA A 377 1.25 6.63 -15.34
C ALA A 377 2.73 7.00 -15.53
N THR A 378 3.53 6.91 -14.47
CA THR A 378 4.98 7.11 -14.54
C THR A 378 5.64 5.95 -15.30
N ALA A 379 5.35 4.70 -14.96
CA ALA A 379 5.89 3.52 -15.65
C ALA A 379 5.67 3.56 -17.17
N ALA A 380 4.48 3.99 -17.62
CA ALA A 380 4.18 4.14 -19.05
C ALA A 380 5.13 5.12 -19.78
N LEU A 381 5.63 6.17 -19.11
CA LEU A 381 6.63 7.07 -19.70
C LEU A 381 7.99 6.37 -19.86
N TYR A 382 8.40 5.58 -18.87
CA TYR A 382 9.69 4.88 -18.85
C TYR A 382 9.74 3.66 -19.79
N THR A 383 8.58 3.18 -20.26
CA THR A 383 8.53 2.14 -21.31
C THR A 383 8.81 2.68 -22.71
N VAL A 384 8.85 4.01 -22.91
CA VAL A 384 9.16 4.61 -24.22
C VAL A 384 10.67 4.82 -24.36
N SER A 385 11.26 4.27 -25.43
CA SER A 385 12.68 4.45 -25.73
C SER A 385 13.04 5.92 -26.00
N ALA A 386 14.26 6.32 -25.63
CA ALA A 386 14.81 7.63 -25.96
C ALA A 386 14.89 7.91 -27.48
N MET A 387 14.91 6.85 -28.29
CA MET A 387 14.94 6.91 -29.76
C MET A 387 13.55 6.79 -30.40
N ALA A 388 12.48 6.78 -29.60
CA ALA A 388 11.13 6.67 -30.11
C ALA A 388 10.74 7.88 -30.97
N GLY A 389 9.96 7.64 -32.02
CA GLY A 389 9.43 8.72 -32.86
C GLY A 389 8.51 9.66 -32.08
N GLU A 390 8.37 10.89 -32.55
CA GLU A 390 7.58 11.95 -31.91
C GLU A 390 6.13 11.53 -31.58
N THR A 391 5.54 10.67 -32.42
CA THR A 391 4.18 10.13 -32.20
C THR A 391 4.08 9.25 -30.94
N ALA A 392 5.07 8.39 -30.70
CA ALA A 392 5.10 7.50 -29.54
C ALA A 392 5.31 8.30 -28.24
N LEU A 393 6.24 9.26 -28.27
CA LEU A 393 6.46 10.20 -27.16
C LEU A 393 5.20 11.01 -26.84
N TYR A 394 4.55 11.57 -27.86
CA TYR A 394 3.31 12.33 -27.68
C TYR A 394 2.19 11.47 -27.07
N LYS A 395 2.05 10.21 -27.52
CA LYS A 395 1.05 9.28 -27.00
C LYS A 395 1.29 8.94 -25.53
N ALA A 396 2.51 8.60 -25.14
CA ALA A 396 2.84 8.32 -23.75
C ALA A 396 2.67 9.54 -22.85
N GLN A 397 3.05 10.73 -23.32
CA GLN A 397 2.79 11.99 -22.60
C GLN A 397 1.29 12.29 -22.48
N SER A 398 0.48 11.98 -23.49
CA SER A 398 -0.97 12.13 -23.45
C SER A 398 -1.60 11.18 -22.43
N GLU A 399 -1.17 9.91 -22.43
CA GLU A 399 -1.64 8.89 -21.49
C GLU A 399 -1.27 9.24 -20.05
N HIS A 400 0.00 9.61 -19.82
CA HIS A 400 0.47 10.09 -18.52
C HIS A 400 -0.37 11.27 -18.02
N ARG A 401 -0.60 12.30 -18.86
CA ARG A 401 -1.44 13.45 -18.49
C ARG A 401 -2.88 13.05 -18.19
N SER A 402 -3.45 12.11 -18.96
CA SER A 402 -4.81 11.60 -18.74
C SER A 402 -4.92 10.90 -17.39
N ARG A 403 -4.02 9.95 -17.09
CA ARG A 403 -3.99 9.23 -15.82
C ARG A 403 -3.73 10.15 -14.63
N MET A 404 -2.79 11.08 -14.76
CA MET A 404 -2.54 12.07 -13.70
C MET A 404 -3.73 13.00 -13.43
N ARG A 405 -4.63 13.20 -14.41
CA ARG A 405 -5.90 13.90 -14.18
C ARG A 405 -6.84 13.06 -13.31
N ILE A 406 -6.95 11.76 -13.57
CA ILE A 406 -7.72 10.82 -12.76
C ILE A 406 -7.17 10.77 -11.33
N VAL A 407 -5.84 10.63 -11.17
CA VAL A 407 -5.17 10.64 -9.86
C VAL A 407 -5.54 11.88 -9.06
N ARG A 408 -5.44 13.08 -9.66
CA ARG A 408 -5.82 14.33 -8.97
C ARG A 408 -7.29 14.34 -8.58
N SER A 409 -8.19 13.82 -9.43
CA SER A 409 -9.61 13.70 -9.11
C SER A 409 -9.84 12.78 -7.90
N LEU A 410 -9.20 11.61 -7.85
CA LEU A 410 -9.30 10.68 -6.73
C LEU A 410 -8.81 11.32 -5.42
N VAL A 411 -7.65 11.98 -5.45
CA VAL A 411 -7.12 12.65 -4.25
C VAL A 411 -8.05 13.79 -3.81
N SER A 412 -8.66 14.54 -4.74
CA SER A 412 -9.69 15.54 -4.43
C SER A 412 -10.93 14.92 -3.79
N THR A 413 -11.39 13.76 -4.27
CA THR A 413 -12.51 13.01 -3.66
C THR A 413 -12.19 12.58 -2.23
N ALA A 414 -10.99 12.03 -2.00
CA ALA A 414 -10.54 11.63 -0.66
C ALA A 414 -10.51 12.82 0.32
N ARG A 415 -9.97 13.96 -0.12
CA ARG A 415 -9.95 15.18 0.71
C ARG A 415 -11.35 15.70 1.00
N ALA A 416 -12.23 15.76 0.00
CA ALA A 416 -13.62 16.18 0.19
C ALA A 416 -14.41 15.25 1.14
N ARG A 417 -14.04 13.95 1.21
CA ARG A 417 -14.59 13.02 2.20
C ARG A 417 -14.12 13.35 3.62
N LEU A 418 -12.82 13.59 3.82
CA LEU A 418 -12.26 14.02 5.10
C LEU A 418 -12.85 15.35 5.59
N GLU A 419 -12.96 16.34 4.69
CA GLU A 419 -13.50 17.67 5.00
C GLU A 419 -14.96 17.59 5.46
N ARG A 420 -15.78 16.73 4.82
CA ARG A 420 -17.17 16.47 5.26
C ARG A 420 -17.22 15.85 6.65
N GLU A 421 -16.36 14.87 6.93
CA GLU A 421 -16.32 14.21 8.23
C GLU A 421 -15.84 15.15 9.34
N LEU A 422 -14.83 15.97 9.05
CA LEU A 422 -14.36 17.03 9.95
C LEU A 422 -15.47 18.03 10.27
N ALA A 423 -16.18 18.52 9.25
CA ALA A 423 -17.29 19.46 9.45
C ALA A 423 -18.43 18.85 10.28
N GLN A 424 -18.71 17.56 10.10
CA GLN A 424 -19.69 16.84 10.92
C GLN A 424 -19.26 16.78 12.39
N LEU A 425 -18.03 16.35 12.68
CA LEU A 425 -17.52 16.26 14.05
C LEU A 425 -17.43 17.64 14.75
N GLU A 426 -17.06 18.69 14.00
CA GLU A 426 -17.00 20.06 14.51
C GLU A 426 -18.39 20.67 14.77
N SER A 427 -19.42 20.20 14.05
CA SER A 427 -20.81 20.67 14.22
C SER A 427 -21.52 20.12 15.45
N ILE A 428 -20.99 19.07 16.08
CA ILE A 428 -21.58 18.45 17.27
C ILE A 428 -21.49 19.45 18.45
N PRO A 429 -22.62 19.85 19.07
CA PRO A 429 -22.62 20.76 20.22
C PRO A 429 -21.71 20.23 21.33
N THR A 430 -20.94 21.12 21.97
CA THR A 430 -20.05 20.76 23.09
C THR A 430 -20.78 20.86 24.43
N ASP A 431 -22.11 20.94 24.40
CA ASP A 431 -22.92 21.24 25.59
C ASP A 431 -23.05 19.97 26.45
N PRO A 432 -22.51 19.96 27.69
CA PRO A 432 -22.51 18.77 28.55
C PRO A 432 -23.90 18.28 28.99
N GLU A 433 -24.97 19.06 28.75
CA GLU A 433 -26.36 18.70 29.08
C GLU A 433 -27.12 18.06 27.92
N SER A 434 -26.52 17.91 26.75
CA SER A 434 -27.15 17.26 25.59
C SER A 434 -27.01 15.74 25.66
N ASP A 435 -28.13 15.02 25.77
CA ASP A 435 -28.21 13.55 25.66
C ASP A 435 -27.60 12.99 24.35
N ALA A 436 -27.28 13.85 23.37
CA ALA A 436 -26.63 13.50 22.11
C ALA A 436 -25.10 13.33 22.21
N ALA A 437 -24.46 13.67 23.35
CA ALA A 437 -23.01 13.56 23.51
C ALA A 437 -22.59 12.16 24.00
N HIS A 438 -22.78 11.13 23.17
CA HIS A 438 -22.27 9.77 23.46
C HIS A 438 -20.75 9.62 23.27
N MET A 439 -20.06 10.66 22.78
CA MET A 439 -18.61 10.65 22.54
C MET A 439 -17.93 11.63 23.48
N ASP A 440 -16.91 11.16 24.20
CA ASP A 440 -16.11 11.98 25.10
C ASP A 440 -15.42 13.14 24.34
N ALA A 441 -15.30 14.30 25.01
CA ALA A 441 -14.74 15.50 24.39
C ALA A 441 -13.24 15.34 24.05
N ALA A 442 -12.50 14.52 24.79
CA ALA A 442 -11.10 14.22 24.48
C ALA A 442 -11.00 13.30 23.26
N ASP A 443 -11.84 12.26 23.19
CA ASP A 443 -11.90 11.34 22.04
C ASP A 443 -12.26 12.09 20.75
N ARG A 444 -13.27 12.96 20.81
CA ARG A 444 -13.64 13.83 19.67
C ARG A 444 -12.46 14.68 19.21
N ARG A 445 -11.71 15.27 20.15
CA ARG A 445 -10.54 16.11 19.83
C ARG A 445 -9.42 15.29 19.20
N ALA A 446 -9.21 14.07 19.67
CA ALA A 446 -8.24 13.14 19.10
C ALA A 446 -8.62 12.79 17.65
N LEU A 447 -9.89 12.47 17.38
CA LEU A 447 -10.39 12.17 16.03
C LEU A 447 -10.26 13.37 15.07
N ILE A 448 -10.63 14.58 15.51
CA ILE A 448 -10.43 15.80 14.71
C ILE A 448 -8.95 16.02 14.40
N THR A 449 -8.06 15.80 15.38
CA THR A 449 -6.61 15.94 15.18
C THR A 449 -6.10 14.94 14.15
N LEU A 450 -6.54 13.68 14.24
CA LEU A 450 -6.20 12.63 13.29
C LEU A 450 -6.66 12.96 11.86
N LEU A 451 -7.90 13.39 11.69
CA LEU A 451 -8.45 13.74 10.38
C LEU A 451 -7.76 14.95 9.76
N ARG A 452 -7.43 15.97 10.56
CA ARG A 452 -6.63 17.13 10.10
C ARG A 452 -5.22 16.73 9.69
N ALA A 453 -4.56 15.87 10.47
CA ALA A 453 -3.24 15.34 10.11
C ALA A 453 -3.31 14.60 8.77
N ARG A 454 -4.37 13.79 8.55
CA ARG A 454 -4.58 13.07 7.29
C ARG A 454 -4.80 14.04 6.12
N ASP A 455 -5.63 15.07 6.25
CA ASP A 455 -5.83 16.07 5.18
C ASP A 455 -4.51 16.80 4.82
N ILE A 456 -3.70 17.17 5.81
CA ILE A 456 -2.38 17.77 5.59
C ILE A 456 -1.47 16.82 4.80
N ALA A 457 -1.47 15.53 5.15
CA ALA A 457 -0.69 14.52 4.42
C ALA A 457 -1.16 14.39 2.96
N LEU A 458 -2.48 14.38 2.71
CA LEU A 458 -3.03 14.34 1.35
C LEU A 458 -2.66 15.61 0.56
N ALA A 459 -2.75 16.78 1.18
CA ALA A 459 -2.37 18.05 0.54
C ALA A 459 -0.88 18.07 0.15
N ARG A 460 -0.01 17.48 0.97
CA ARG A 460 1.41 17.32 0.66
C ARG A 460 1.62 16.36 -0.51
N TYR A 461 0.90 15.24 -0.56
CA TYR A 461 0.96 14.32 -1.70
C TYR A 461 0.47 14.97 -3.00
N VAL A 462 -0.58 15.78 -2.97
CA VAL A 462 -1.00 16.58 -4.15
C VAL A 462 0.14 17.49 -4.63
N ARG A 463 0.88 18.09 -3.69
CA ARG A 463 2.02 18.94 -4.02
C ARG A 463 3.14 18.14 -4.68
N SER A 464 3.51 16.97 -4.17
CA SER A 464 4.56 16.13 -4.78
C SER A 464 4.19 15.71 -6.20
N LEU A 465 2.93 15.30 -6.42
CA LEU A 465 2.41 14.98 -7.76
C LEU A 465 2.45 16.15 -8.76
N ARG A 466 2.43 17.41 -8.30
CA ARG A 466 2.57 18.59 -9.17
C ARG A 466 4.01 18.86 -9.58
N HIS A 467 4.97 18.47 -8.73
CA HIS A 467 6.40 18.63 -9.00
C HIS A 467 7.01 17.42 -9.74
N GLY A 468 6.20 16.40 -10.04
CA GLY A 468 6.67 15.19 -10.72
C GLY A 468 7.47 14.27 -9.80
N GLU A 469 7.36 14.44 -8.48
CA GLU A 469 8.02 13.62 -7.46
C GLU A 469 7.30 12.27 -7.28
N VAL A 470 7.14 11.53 -8.37
CA VAL A 470 6.72 10.12 -8.32
C VAL A 470 7.99 9.29 -8.41
N ALA A 471 8.15 8.36 -7.47
CA ALA A 471 9.29 7.45 -7.44
C ALA A 471 9.48 6.71 -8.76
N GLU A 472 10.74 6.42 -9.08
CA GLU A 472 11.10 5.69 -10.29
C GLU A 472 10.44 4.30 -10.30
N PRO A 473 9.99 3.83 -11.47
CA PRO A 473 9.37 2.51 -11.58
C PRO A 473 10.28 1.39 -11.10
N ALA A 474 9.68 0.35 -10.53
CA ALA A 474 10.35 -0.93 -10.32
C ALA A 474 10.34 -1.77 -11.58
N LEU A 475 11.22 -2.77 -11.69
CA LEU A 475 11.26 -3.68 -12.84
C LEU A 475 9.90 -4.38 -13.00
N ALA A 476 9.27 -4.76 -11.88
CA ALA A 476 7.94 -5.35 -11.83
C ALA A 476 6.82 -4.49 -12.45
N GLU A 477 7.04 -3.19 -12.60
CA GLU A 477 6.09 -2.24 -13.19
C GLU A 477 6.34 -1.97 -14.67
N LEU A 478 7.52 -2.35 -15.18
CA LEU A 478 7.94 -2.19 -16.57
C LEU A 478 7.79 -3.48 -17.39
N ILE A 479 7.77 -4.63 -16.71
CA ILE A 479 7.56 -5.94 -17.34
C ILE A 479 6.08 -6.31 -17.27
N PRO A 480 5.47 -6.78 -18.37
CA PRO A 480 4.11 -7.32 -18.36
C PRO A 480 3.95 -8.42 -17.31
N PRO A 481 2.82 -8.53 -16.60
CA PRO A 481 2.56 -9.64 -15.69
C PRO A 481 2.58 -10.95 -16.46
N GLN A 482 3.01 -12.02 -15.80
CA GLN A 482 2.99 -13.35 -16.40
C GLN A 482 1.55 -13.70 -16.78
N PRO A 483 1.30 -14.24 -17.99
CA PRO A 483 0.01 -14.82 -18.30
C PRO A 483 -0.28 -15.95 -17.30
N ASP A 484 -1.53 -16.08 -16.87
CA ASP A 484 -1.96 -17.20 -16.04
C ASP A 484 -1.69 -18.50 -16.80
N GLU A 485 -0.83 -19.37 -16.27
CA GLU A 485 -0.57 -20.73 -16.79
C GLU A 485 -1.68 -21.71 -16.40
#